data_AF-A0A3B1BFB8-F1
#
_entry.id   AF-A0A3B1BFB8-F1
#
_cell.length_a   1.000
_cell.length_b   1.000
_cell.length_c   1.000
_cell.angle_alpha   90.00
_cell.angle_beta   90.00
_cell.angle_gamma   90.00
#
_symmetry.space_group_name_H-M   'P 1'
#
loop_
_entity.id
_entity.type
_entity.pdbx_description
1 polymer ?
#
loop_
_entity_poly.entity_id
_entity_poly.type
_entity_poly.pdbx_seq_one_letter_code
_entity_poly.pdbx_strand_id
1 'polypeptide(L)'
;MKKHFTQYILSLCSMLLFLGIANPAWSLTVGEQYTISIEKINTDGSLTSGDTSLNISTTATADSDGKLSFTFSSGIPDNSSCNFMVVTLSNSSNAVERRSLIPCPDAGKALPLGVSGVTNNQADTLIAAFAKAGSDDPILAVFGFTIVRSEGITAAELSTLADICYQGIAGTGGFVADMTSKGITSAQLQTYRNKIVSLLADPNTGYSKLLKDSVDVASINDSTLEAAKRGEAAAKLLSYLVQAATTAGFSQDRILEAFNAMGAIAVPLITSAQASGNISAATAKSINSSVGGGIQKLKADNAIEKYTQALAALGATGDDLTTFTTAANTLTAAMTAAFEEFDKVFNGSETDTDVNTADSTMTTAINTATAAFSTATAASNARIVSMIANICTAINVSSSTCVPTSNFKVFQSSGGTANWPIMMVIPTEWLSTIKTAGGSLSYTRDTVSIPTDLQTALGSSTRTNFGTGGQNIPPPYAELFSIQEDVMIREFVRFAAQASAGQDMSAQNTVEKAFSDGLQTIAGNISGTSDGSTAITTAQKEALTGLMKSPQF
;
A
#
# COMPACT_ATOMS: atom_id res chain seq x y z
N MET A 1 21.08 -65.56 -31.52
CA MET A 1 21.76 -64.28 -31.20
C MET A 1 21.05 -63.00 -31.66
N LYS A 2 20.02 -63.03 -32.53
CA LYS A 2 19.31 -61.81 -32.99
C LYS A 2 18.09 -61.38 -32.15
N LYS A 3 17.63 -62.19 -31.18
CA LYS A 3 16.41 -61.92 -30.38
C LYS A 3 16.62 -61.21 -29.03
N HIS A 4 17.86 -61.15 -28.52
CA HIS A 4 18.16 -60.48 -27.24
C HIS A 4 18.68 -59.05 -27.40
N PHE A 5 19.12 -58.65 -28.60
CA PHE A 5 19.66 -57.31 -28.83
C PHE A 5 18.55 -56.23 -28.85
N THR A 6 17.35 -56.58 -29.30
CA THR A 6 16.21 -55.65 -29.43
C THR A 6 15.55 -55.31 -28.09
N GLN A 7 15.59 -56.21 -27.10
CA GLN A 7 15.05 -55.96 -25.75
C GLN A 7 15.95 -55.02 -24.92
N TYR A 8 17.28 -55.06 -25.13
CA TYR A 8 18.21 -54.13 -24.48
C TYR A 8 18.13 -52.71 -25.07
N ILE A 9 17.90 -52.55 -26.39
CA ILE A 9 17.76 -51.22 -27.01
C ILE A 9 16.44 -50.55 -26.62
N LEU A 10 15.33 -51.31 -26.53
CA LEU A 10 14.06 -50.74 -26.05
C LEU A 10 14.12 -50.36 -24.57
N SER A 11 14.78 -51.15 -23.72
CA SER A 11 14.96 -50.84 -22.29
C SER A 11 15.92 -49.65 -22.07
N LEU A 12 16.95 -49.49 -22.91
CA LEU A 12 17.87 -48.34 -22.84
C LEU A 12 17.19 -47.05 -23.35
N CYS A 13 16.36 -47.14 -24.40
CA CYS A 13 15.55 -46.00 -24.87
C CYS A 13 14.44 -45.60 -23.88
N SER A 14 13.82 -46.55 -23.16
CA SER A 14 12.89 -46.23 -22.07
C SER A 14 13.60 -45.59 -20.87
N MET A 15 14.85 -45.98 -20.56
CA MET A 15 15.63 -45.37 -19.48
C MET A 15 16.17 -43.97 -19.85
N LEU A 16 16.47 -43.72 -21.12
CA LEU A 16 16.84 -42.39 -21.65
C LEU A 16 15.64 -41.43 -21.79
N LEU A 17 14.43 -41.94 -22.01
CA LEU A 17 13.19 -41.13 -22.03
C LEU A 17 12.73 -40.69 -20.64
N PHE A 18 13.15 -41.38 -19.56
CA PHE A 18 12.92 -40.93 -18.17
C PHE A 18 14.00 -39.95 -17.65
N LEU A 19 15.13 -39.79 -18.35
CA LEU A 19 16.18 -38.80 -18.02
C LEU A 19 15.96 -37.45 -18.72
N GLY A 20 14.92 -37.34 -19.55
CA GLY A 20 14.53 -36.13 -20.27
C GLY A 20 13.34 -35.40 -19.67
N ILE A 21 13.10 -35.54 -18.35
CA ILE A 21 12.25 -34.58 -17.66
C ILE A 21 13.08 -33.30 -17.65
N ALA A 22 12.80 -32.37 -18.56
CA ALA A 22 13.33 -31.03 -18.46
C ALA A 22 12.91 -30.52 -17.08
N ASN A 23 13.88 -30.36 -16.19
CA ASN A 23 13.65 -29.63 -14.96
C ASN A 23 13.06 -28.27 -15.38
N PRO A 24 11.91 -27.85 -14.82
CA PRO A 24 11.41 -26.52 -15.12
C PRO A 24 12.53 -25.52 -14.79
N ALA A 25 12.63 -24.43 -15.57
CA ALA A 25 13.68 -23.43 -15.43
C ALA A 25 13.80 -22.82 -14.01
N TRP A 26 12.80 -23.04 -13.16
CA TRP A 26 12.69 -22.52 -11.80
C TRP A 26 13.26 -23.44 -10.70
N SER A 27 13.48 -24.74 -10.96
CA SER A 27 14.01 -25.69 -9.96
C SER A 27 15.55 -25.79 -10.02
N LEU A 28 16.19 -26.01 -8.87
CA LEU A 28 17.62 -26.30 -8.81
C LEU A 28 17.92 -27.73 -9.30
N THR A 29 19.19 -28.00 -9.62
CA THR A 29 19.62 -29.35 -10.04
C THR A 29 19.46 -30.33 -8.89
N VAL A 30 18.53 -31.28 -9.04
CA VAL A 30 18.28 -32.35 -8.05
C VAL A 30 19.57 -33.08 -7.69
N GLY A 31 19.84 -33.21 -6.38
CA GLY A 31 21.00 -33.91 -5.85
C GLY A 31 22.32 -33.13 -5.89
N GLU A 32 22.34 -31.93 -6.48
CA GLU A 32 23.51 -31.04 -6.42
C GLU A 32 23.63 -30.39 -5.03
N GLN A 33 24.86 -30.26 -4.53
CA GLN A 33 25.15 -29.52 -3.30
C GLN A 33 25.47 -28.07 -3.63
N TYR A 34 24.80 -27.17 -2.92
CA TYR A 34 24.98 -25.72 -3.05
C TYR A 34 25.62 -25.15 -1.79
N THR A 35 26.43 -24.12 -1.98
CA THR A 35 26.95 -23.28 -0.90
C THR A 35 26.02 -22.09 -0.71
N ILE A 36 25.60 -21.86 0.53
CA ILE A 36 24.76 -20.73 0.91
C ILE A 36 25.60 -19.79 1.77
N SER A 37 25.73 -18.53 1.37
CA SER A 37 26.48 -17.51 2.10
C SER A 37 25.62 -16.30 2.44
N ILE A 38 25.99 -15.61 3.51
CA ILE A 38 25.36 -14.35 3.93
C ILE A 38 26.37 -13.21 3.86
N GLU A 39 25.98 -12.17 3.14
CA GLU A 39 26.67 -10.88 3.05
C GLU A 39 25.79 -9.80 3.67
N LYS A 40 26.37 -8.71 4.16
CA LYS A 40 25.67 -7.55 4.72
C LYS A 40 25.75 -6.37 3.77
N ILE A 41 24.65 -5.65 3.62
CA ILE A 41 24.68 -4.30 3.01
C ILE A 41 25.10 -3.33 4.12
N ASN A 42 26.22 -2.65 3.91
CA ASN A 42 26.72 -1.61 4.79
C ASN A 42 25.91 -0.32 4.64
N THR A 43 26.00 0.58 5.62
CA THR A 43 25.29 1.87 5.61
C THR A 43 25.68 2.79 4.45
N ASP A 44 26.78 2.51 3.75
CA ASP A 44 27.23 3.18 2.53
C ASP A 44 26.74 2.49 1.24
N GLY A 45 25.87 1.49 1.36
CA GLY A 45 25.31 0.72 0.24
C GLY A 45 26.25 -0.35 -0.34
N SER A 46 27.46 -0.52 0.19
CA SER A 46 28.39 -1.56 -0.26
C SER A 46 28.07 -2.93 0.36
N LEU A 47 28.45 -4.01 -0.34
CA LEU A 47 28.43 -5.37 0.22
C LEU A 47 29.71 -5.68 0.99
N THR A 48 29.57 -6.36 2.13
CA THR A 48 30.72 -6.98 2.80
C THR A 48 31.37 -8.01 1.87
N SER A 49 32.65 -7.82 1.57
CA SER A 49 33.42 -8.71 0.70
C SER A 49 34.90 -8.71 1.11
N GLY A 50 35.66 -9.74 0.67
CA GLY A 50 37.08 -9.87 0.98
C GLY A 50 37.35 -9.82 2.49
N ASP A 51 38.22 -8.90 2.92
CA ASP A 51 38.61 -8.71 4.32
C ASP A 51 37.45 -8.27 5.23
N THR A 52 36.35 -7.75 4.66
CA THR A 52 35.15 -7.35 5.40
C THR A 52 34.05 -8.41 5.39
N SER A 53 34.31 -9.58 4.77
CA SER A 53 33.39 -10.72 4.72
C SER A 53 32.97 -11.17 6.11
N LEU A 54 31.68 -11.50 6.27
CA LEU A 54 31.17 -12.10 7.51
C LEU A 54 31.65 -13.54 7.69
N ASN A 55 32.08 -14.21 6.62
CA ASN A 55 32.45 -15.63 6.59
C ASN A 55 31.33 -16.57 7.12
N ILE A 56 30.08 -16.18 6.92
CA ILE A 56 28.91 -16.97 7.28
C ILE A 56 28.49 -17.78 6.06
N SER A 57 28.66 -19.10 6.13
CA SER A 57 28.22 -20.01 5.08
C SER A 57 27.77 -21.36 5.62
N THR A 58 26.94 -22.05 4.84
CA THR A 58 26.54 -23.44 5.05
C THR A 58 26.39 -24.13 3.69
N THR A 59 26.11 -25.43 3.69
CA THR A 59 25.81 -26.19 2.47
C THR A 59 24.50 -26.94 2.61
N ALA A 60 23.80 -27.12 1.49
CA ALA A 60 22.60 -27.94 1.42
C ALA A 60 22.51 -28.63 0.06
N THR A 61 21.87 -29.78 0.01
CA THR A 61 21.67 -30.56 -1.23
C THR A 61 20.23 -30.43 -1.69
N ALA A 62 20.03 -30.18 -2.98
CA ALA A 62 18.70 -30.02 -3.54
C ALA A 62 17.94 -31.36 -3.52
N ASP A 63 16.69 -31.32 -3.04
CA ASP A 63 15.82 -32.49 -2.95
C ASP A 63 15.25 -32.91 -4.32
N SER A 64 14.33 -33.89 -4.32
CA SER A 64 13.70 -34.40 -5.54
C SER A 64 12.87 -33.38 -6.30
N ASP A 65 12.45 -32.30 -5.64
CA ASP A 65 11.67 -31.22 -6.24
C ASP A 65 12.59 -30.04 -6.63
N GLY A 66 13.91 -30.19 -6.46
CA GLY A 66 14.89 -29.14 -6.75
C GLY A 66 14.84 -27.99 -5.74
N LYS A 67 14.41 -28.25 -4.49
CA LYS A 67 14.39 -27.27 -3.40
C LYS A 67 15.54 -27.48 -2.43
N LEU A 68 15.88 -26.39 -1.73
CA LEU A 68 16.86 -26.39 -0.64
C LEU A 68 16.21 -25.94 0.66
N SER A 69 16.53 -26.65 1.73
CA SER A 69 16.24 -26.23 3.11
C SER A 69 17.55 -26.10 3.88
N PHE A 70 17.75 -24.97 4.55
CA PHE A 70 18.92 -24.69 5.36
C PHE A 70 18.55 -23.80 6.55
N THR A 71 19.45 -23.71 7.53
CA THR A 71 19.29 -22.83 8.69
C THR A 71 20.64 -22.33 9.12
N PHE A 72 20.71 -21.05 9.48
CA PHE A 72 21.85 -20.47 10.15
C PHE A 72 21.51 -20.25 11.62
N SER A 73 22.33 -20.77 12.53
CA SER A 73 22.05 -20.76 13.97
C SER A 73 22.84 -19.72 14.76
N SER A 74 23.88 -19.10 14.17
CA SER A 74 24.75 -18.16 14.86
C SER A 74 25.45 -17.20 13.91
N GLY A 75 25.83 -16.02 14.42
CA GLY A 75 26.62 -15.03 13.69
C GLY A 75 25.84 -14.15 12.73
N ILE A 76 24.51 -14.32 12.64
CA ILE A 76 23.65 -13.55 11.74
C ILE A 76 23.53 -12.10 12.23
N PRO A 77 23.84 -11.10 11.39
CA PRO A 77 23.54 -9.69 11.68
C PRO A 77 22.07 -9.47 12.01
N ASP A 78 21.79 -8.62 13.00
CA ASP A 78 20.45 -8.14 13.32
C ASP A 78 20.27 -6.67 12.93
N ASN A 79 19.06 -6.15 13.10
CA ASN A 79 18.71 -4.78 12.74
C ASN A 79 19.39 -3.69 13.58
N SER A 80 20.20 -4.05 14.59
CA SER A 80 21.11 -3.10 15.25
C SER A 80 22.39 -2.86 14.45
N SER A 81 22.70 -3.72 13.48
CA SER A 81 23.98 -3.76 12.76
C SER A 81 23.88 -3.56 11.24
N CYS A 82 22.68 -3.72 10.67
CA CYS A 82 22.36 -3.51 9.26
C CYS A 82 20.85 -3.35 9.05
N ASN A 83 20.46 -2.75 7.92
CA ASN A 83 19.07 -2.84 7.47
C ASN A 83 18.81 -4.11 6.64
N PHE A 84 19.79 -4.54 5.84
CA PHE A 84 19.63 -5.68 4.92
C PHE A 84 20.86 -6.59 4.85
N MET A 85 20.59 -7.86 4.56
CA MET A 85 21.56 -8.88 4.18
C MET A 85 21.26 -9.39 2.77
N VAL A 86 22.26 -9.99 2.14
CA VAL A 86 22.13 -10.72 0.89
C VAL A 86 22.44 -12.18 1.16
N VAL A 87 21.51 -13.06 0.79
CA VAL A 87 21.73 -14.51 0.77
C VAL A 87 22.07 -14.90 -0.65
N THR A 88 23.22 -15.53 -0.84
CA THR A 88 23.70 -16.02 -2.14
C THR A 88 23.81 -17.55 -2.10
N LEU A 89 23.23 -18.21 -3.09
CA LEU A 89 23.37 -19.64 -3.37
C LEU A 89 24.28 -19.83 -4.58
N SER A 90 25.36 -20.58 -4.39
CA SER A 90 26.30 -20.89 -5.46
C SER A 90 26.46 -22.40 -5.65
N ASN A 91 26.58 -22.83 -6.91
CA ASN A 91 26.83 -24.22 -7.28
C ASN A 91 28.30 -24.63 -7.04
N SER A 92 28.65 -25.88 -7.35
CA SER A 92 30.02 -26.40 -7.16
C SER A 92 31.08 -25.70 -8.01
N SER A 93 30.67 -24.97 -9.06
CA SER A 93 31.54 -24.16 -9.92
C SER A 93 31.64 -22.70 -9.44
N ASN A 94 31.09 -22.38 -8.26
CA ASN A 94 30.95 -21.03 -7.71
C ASN A 94 30.10 -20.07 -8.56
N ALA A 95 29.28 -20.59 -9.49
CA ALA A 95 28.32 -19.75 -10.18
C ALA A 95 27.13 -19.47 -9.26
N VAL A 96 26.69 -18.21 -9.24
CA VAL A 96 25.52 -17.79 -8.46
C VAL A 96 24.28 -18.30 -9.17
N GLU A 97 23.52 -19.16 -8.48
CA GLU A 97 22.29 -19.75 -8.98
C GLU A 97 21.07 -18.99 -8.49
N ARG A 98 21.12 -18.58 -7.21
CA ARG A 98 20.06 -17.79 -6.59
C ARG A 98 20.63 -16.73 -5.65
N ARG A 99 19.92 -15.63 -5.52
CA ARG A 99 20.25 -14.51 -4.63
C ARG A 99 18.96 -13.86 -4.15
N SER A 100 18.96 -13.37 -2.92
CA SER A 100 17.85 -12.60 -2.36
C SER A 100 18.37 -11.54 -1.40
N LEU A 101 17.75 -10.36 -1.44
CA LEU A 101 17.92 -9.33 -0.42
C LEU A 101 16.88 -9.58 0.68
N ILE A 102 17.34 -9.71 1.92
CA ILE A 102 16.48 -9.94 3.08
C ILE A 102 16.71 -8.84 4.13
N PRO A 103 15.67 -8.40 4.84
CA PRO A 103 15.84 -7.44 5.94
C PRO A 103 16.61 -8.10 7.10
N CYS A 104 17.37 -7.32 7.86
CA CYS A 104 17.98 -7.83 9.08
C CYS A 104 16.89 -8.07 10.15
N PRO A 105 16.88 -9.24 10.83
CA PRO A 105 15.87 -9.54 11.84
C PRO A 105 15.98 -8.60 13.04
N ASP A 106 14.87 -8.41 13.76
CA ASP A 106 14.92 -7.91 15.13
C ASP A 106 15.80 -8.82 15.99
N ALA A 107 16.57 -8.24 16.92
CA ALA A 107 17.49 -8.98 17.79
C ALA A 107 16.82 -10.19 18.47
N GLY A 108 17.40 -11.37 18.28
CA GLY A 108 16.92 -12.63 18.86
C GLY A 108 15.67 -13.22 18.20
N LYS A 109 15.17 -12.65 17.08
CA LYS A 109 14.07 -13.22 16.30
C LYS A 109 14.60 -14.08 15.16
N ALA A 110 13.86 -15.15 14.88
CA ALA A 110 14.09 -15.93 13.66
C ALA A 110 13.56 -15.17 12.44
N LEU A 111 14.25 -15.28 11.31
CA LEU A 111 13.82 -14.73 10.03
C LEU A 111 13.52 -15.85 9.03
N PRO A 112 12.25 -16.12 8.73
CA PRO A 112 11.89 -16.95 7.60
C PRO A 112 12.25 -16.22 6.30
N LEU A 113 12.92 -16.92 5.38
CA LEU A 113 13.31 -16.38 4.08
C LEU A 113 13.02 -17.37 2.96
N GLY A 114 12.74 -16.83 1.77
CA GLY A 114 12.60 -17.56 0.52
C GLY A 114 13.50 -16.96 -0.55
N VAL A 115 14.03 -17.81 -1.42
CA VAL A 115 14.87 -17.41 -2.56
C VAL A 115 14.31 -18.06 -3.83
N SER A 116 14.02 -17.26 -4.85
CA SER A 116 13.49 -17.69 -6.16
C SER A 116 14.24 -16.96 -7.30
N GLY A 117 13.89 -17.23 -8.57
CA GLY A 117 14.52 -16.50 -9.68
C GLY A 117 14.13 -15.01 -9.68
N VAL A 118 12.89 -14.68 -9.30
CA VAL A 118 12.46 -13.26 -9.15
C VAL A 118 13.31 -12.54 -8.11
N THR A 119 13.66 -13.21 -7.00
CA THR A 119 14.50 -12.59 -5.97
C THR A 119 15.91 -12.31 -6.46
N ASN A 120 16.42 -13.04 -7.48
CA ASN A 120 17.72 -12.74 -8.11
C ASN A 120 17.69 -11.34 -8.71
N ASN A 121 16.71 -11.09 -9.58
CA ASN A 121 16.55 -9.82 -10.26
C ASN A 121 16.31 -8.69 -9.26
N GLN A 122 15.49 -8.93 -8.23
CA GLN A 122 15.27 -7.96 -7.15
C GLN A 122 16.57 -7.63 -6.40
N ALA A 123 17.34 -8.66 -6.02
CA ALA A 123 18.59 -8.48 -5.30
C ALA A 123 19.62 -7.72 -6.14
N ASP A 124 19.80 -8.10 -7.41
CA ASP A 124 20.78 -7.46 -8.29
C ASP A 124 20.43 -5.98 -8.56
N THR A 125 19.15 -5.67 -8.80
CA THR A 125 18.69 -4.27 -8.90
C THR A 125 18.93 -3.50 -7.61
N LEU A 126 18.61 -4.08 -6.44
CA LEU A 126 18.73 -3.39 -5.16
C LEU A 126 20.17 -3.20 -4.70
N ILE A 127 21.05 -4.19 -4.89
CA ILE A 127 22.49 -4.06 -4.62
C ILE A 127 23.07 -2.92 -5.47
N ALA A 128 22.74 -2.87 -6.76
CA ALA A 128 23.18 -1.78 -7.63
C ALA A 128 22.60 -0.42 -7.20
N ALA A 129 21.33 -0.38 -6.78
CA ALA A 129 20.68 0.85 -6.34
C ALA A 129 21.24 1.38 -5.02
N PHE A 130 21.52 0.51 -4.04
CA PHE A 130 22.17 0.89 -2.78
C PHE A 130 23.58 1.43 -3.01
N ALA A 131 24.37 0.75 -3.85
CA ALA A 131 25.71 1.21 -4.20
C ALA A 131 25.69 2.60 -4.88
N LYS A 132 24.72 2.86 -5.76
CA LYS A 132 24.52 4.18 -6.38
C LYS A 132 24.06 5.23 -5.37
N ALA A 133 23.17 4.87 -4.46
CA ALA A 133 22.66 5.76 -3.43
C ALA A 133 23.70 6.10 -2.35
N GLY A 134 24.74 5.27 -2.20
CA GLY A 134 25.67 5.38 -1.08
C GLY A 134 24.99 5.13 0.26
N SER A 135 23.93 4.31 0.28
CA SER A 135 23.07 4.10 1.46
C SER A 135 22.31 2.77 1.38
N ASP A 136 21.96 2.19 2.52
CA ASP A 136 21.11 1.01 2.68
C ASP A 136 19.64 1.37 3.02
N ASP A 137 19.14 2.49 2.49
CA ASP A 137 17.83 3.06 2.85
C ASP A 137 16.67 2.06 2.63
N PRO A 138 15.91 1.68 3.68
CA PRO A 138 14.78 0.76 3.57
C PRO A 138 13.65 1.23 2.65
N ILE A 139 13.50 2.53 2.41
CA ILE A 139 12.52 3.08 1.47
C ILE A 139 12.88 2.66 0.04
N LEU A 140 14.19 2.66 -0.27
CA LEU A 140 14.72 2.22 -1.56
C LEU A 140 14.43 0.73 -1.76
N ALA A 141 14.61 -0.09 -0.72
CA ALA A 141 14.31 -1.52 -0.77
C ALA A 141 12.84 -1.79 -1.14
N VAL A 142 11.90 -1.13 -0.43
CA VAL A 142 10.46 -1.28 -0.68
C VAL A 142 10.09 -0.94 -2.12
N PHE A 143 10.67 0.14 -2.67
CA PHE A 143 10.41 0.51 -4.05
C PHE A 143 11.03 -0.47 -5.05
N GLY A 144 12.28 -0.91 -4.84
CA GLY A 144 12.92 -1.89 -5.71
C GLY A 144 12.20 -3.24 -5.75
N PHE A 145 11.70 -3.73 -4.61
CA PHE A 145 10.85 -4.93 -4.57
C PHE A 145 9.53 -4.75 -5.34
N THR A 146 9.01 -3.52 -5.40
CA THR A 146 7.74 -3.21 -6.09
C THR A 146 7.90 -3.15 -7.61
N ILE A 147 9.05 -2.69 -8.13
CA ILE A 147 9.26 -2.48 -9.57
C ILE A 147 9.86 -3.70 -10.29
N VAL A 148 10.47 -4.63 -9.58
CA VAL A 148 11.07 -5.84 -10.16
C VAL A 148 10.18 -7.06 -9.86
N ARG A 149 9.42 -7.48 -10.87
CA ARG A 149 8.35 -8.50 -10.72
C ARG A 149 8.53 -9.76 -11.55
N SER A 150 9.48 -9.76 -12.48
CA SER A 150 9.66 -10.86 -13.42
C SER A 150 11.11 -11.34 -13.49
N GLU A 151 11.27 -12.64 -13.73
CA GLU A 151 12.56 -13.29 -14.00
C GLU A 151 13.07 -12.95 -15.41
N GLY A 152 12.19 -12.54 -16.32
CA GLY A 152 12.51 -12.21 -17.71
C GLY A 152 13.16 -10.84 -17.92
N ILE A 153 13.30 -10.05 -16.84
CA ILE A 153 13.95 -8.74 -16.91
C ILE A 153 15.44 -8.91 -17.19
N THR A 154 15.93 -8.25 -18.24
CA THR A 154 17.32 -8.38 -18.67
C THR A 154 18.29 -7.61 -17.76
N ALA A 155 19.57 -7.99 -17.75
CA ALA A 155 20.59 -7.29 -16.96
C ALA A 155 20.71 -5.77 -17.29
N ALA A 156 20.48 -5.40 -18.56
CA ALA A 156 20.47 -3.99 -18.98
C ALA A 156 19.27 -3.23 -18.40
N GLU A 157 18.11 -3.88 -18.35
CA GLU A 157 16.92 -3.35 -17.68
C GLU A 157 17.16 -3.22 -16.18
N LEU A 158 17.69 -4.25 -15.51
CA LEU A 158 17.96 -4.22 -14.07
C LEU A 158 18.86 -3.05 -13.65
N SER A 159 19.88 -2.73 -14.45
CA SER A 159 20.76 -1.57 -14.23
C SER A 159 20.02 -0.23 -14.39
N THR A 160 19.10 -0.16 -15.34
CA THR A 160 18.23 1.01 -15.55
C THR A 160 17.22 1.16 -14.40
N LEU A 161 16.61 0.07 -13.94
CA LEU A 161 15.70 0.06 -12.80
C LEU A 161 16.41 0.46 -11.51
N ALA A 162 17.66 0.02 -11.32
CA ALA A 162 18.47 0.44 -10.19
C ALA A 162 18.69 1.96 -10.19
N ASP A 163 18.90 2.55 -11.36
CA ASP A 163 19.05 4.00 -11.54
C ASP A 163 17.76 4.76 -11.19
N ILE A 164 16.62 4.29 -11.72
CA ILE A 164 15.30 4.86 -11.44
C ILE A 164 14.99 4.78 -9.94
N CYS A 165 15.28 3.64 -9.30
CA CYS A 165 15.05 3.43 -7.88
C CYS A 165 15.89 4.38 -7.01
N TYR A 166 17.18 4.50 -7.31
CA TYR A 166 18.07 5.45 -6.65
C TYR A 166 17.57 6.90 -6.83
N GLN A 167 17.36 7.35 -8.07
CA GLN A 167 17.02 8.74 -8.36
C GLN A 167 15.66 9.13 -7.79
N GLY A 168 14.66 8.24 -7.86
CA GLY A 168 13.33 8.50 -7.33
C GLY A 168 13.30 8.61 -5.80
N ILE A 169 14.13 7.86 -5.09
CA ILE A 169 14.12 7.81 -3.62
C ILE A 169 15.12 8.77 -3.00
N ALA A 170 16.40 8.61 -3.36
CA ALA A 170 17.53 9.33 -2.75
C ALA A 170 18.02 10.51 -3.59
N GLY A 171 17.60 10.62 -4.84
CA GLY A 171 17.96 11.74 -5.72
C GLY A 171 17.38 13.08 -5.26
N THR A 172 17.94 14.17 -5.79
CA THR A 172 17.47 15.54 -5.52
C THR A 172 16.01 15.69 -5.89
N GLY A 173 15.18 16.12 -4.92
CA GLY A 173 13.73 16.26 -5.12
C GLY A 173 12.95 14.94 -5.09
N GLY A 174 13.62 13.81 -4.85
CA GLY A 174 12.99 12.51 -4.67
C GLY A 174 12.28 12.36 -3.33
N PHE A 175 11.84 11.13 -3.04
CA PHE A 175 11.01 10.78 -1.89
C PHE A 175 11.56 11.33 -0.55
N VAL A 176 12.84 11.07 -0.25
CA VAL A 176 13.46 11.48 1.03
C VAL A 176 13.64 13.00 1.12
N ALA A 177 14.01 13.64 0.00
CA ALA A 177 14.19 15.09 -0.08
C ALA A 177 12.85 15.82 0.13
N ASP A 178 11.76 15.33 -0.47
CA ASP A 178 10.42 15.89 -0.32
C ASP A 178 9.95 15.82 1.15
N MET A 179 10.08 14.66 1.80
CA MET A 179 9.73 14.52 3.22
C MET A 179 10.51 15.50 4.11
N THR A 180 11.82 15.62 3.89
CA THR A 180 12.68 16.53 4.67
C THR A 180 12.28 17.99 4.45
N SER A 181 11.96 18.38 3.21
CA SER A 181 11.51 19.75 2.88
C SER A 181 10.20 20.13 3.57
N LYS A 182 9.39 19.14 3.96
CA LYS A 182 8.10 19.30 4.66
C LYS A 182 8.22 19.17 6.17
N GLY A 183 9.44 19.25 6.71
CA GLY A 183 9.70 19.33 8.13
C GLY A 183 9.81 17.99 8.85
N ILE A 184 9.86 16.86 8.12
CA ILE A 184 10.18 15.58 8.74
C ILE A 184 11.64 15.62 9.22
N THR A 185 11.83 15.44 10.52
CA THR A 185 13.16 15.52 11.14
C THR A 185 13.98 14.26 10.86
N SER A 186 15.30 14.36 10.98
CA SER A 186 16.19 13.19 10.84
C SER A 186 15.86 12.07 11.83
N ALA A 187 15.42 12.41 13.05
CA ALA A 187 15.02 11.44 14.07
C ALA A 187 13.73 10.68 13.67
N GLN A 188 12.75 11.39 13.11
CA GLN A 188 11.54 10.78 12.56
C GLN A 188 11.89 9.89 11.37
N LEU A 189 12.75 10.34 10.44
CA LEU A 189 13.21 9.51 9.32
C LEU A 189 13.96 8.26 9.78
N GLN A 190 14.78 8.34 10.83
CA GLN A 190 15.46 7.17 11.39
C GLN A 190 14.44 6.18 11.97
N THR A 191 13.48 6.67 12.76
CA THR A 191 12.42 5.83 13.35
C THR A 191 11.59 5.16 12.26
N TYR A 192 11.29 5.92 11.20
CA TYR A 192 10.59 5.47 10.02
C TYR A 192 11.32 4.31 9.32
N ARG A 193 12.61 4.50 9.00
CA ARG A 193 13.46 3.46 8.37
C ARG A 193 13.57 2.21 9.22
N ASN A 194 13.85 2.36 10.52
CA ASN A 194 13.95 1.23 11.43
C ASN A 194 12.64 0.43 11.47
N LYS A 195 11.49 1.12 11.52
CA LYS A 195 10.19 0.46 11.52
C LYS A 195 9.89 -0.26 10.22
N ILE A 196 10.30 0.28 9.06
CA ILE A 196 10.19 -0.42 7.77
C ILE A 196 10.95 -1.75 7.82
N VAL A 197 12.21 -1.76 8.31
CA VAL A 197 13.01 -3.00 8.42
C VAL A 197 12.32 -4.02 9.31
N SER A 198 11.88 -3.62 10.50
CA SER A 198 11.16 -4.54 11.41
C SER A 198 9.86 -5.08 10.81
N LEU A 199 9.12 -4.28 10.04
CA LEU A 199 7.91 -4.75 9.34
C LEU A 199 8.24 -5.74 8.21
N LEU A 200 9.29 -5.49 7.44
CA LEU A 200 9.76 -6.42 6.41
C LEU A 200 10.25 -7.74 7.01
N ALA A 201 10.87 -7.68 8.19
CA ALA A 201 11.46 -8.81 8.91
C ALA A 201 10.49 -9.55 9.84
N ASP A 202 9.22 -9.12 9.96
CA ASP A 202 8.27 -9.77 10.85
C ASP A 202 8.10 -11.25 10.47
N PRO A 203 8.29 -12.20 11.41
CA PRO A 203 8.34 -13.63 11.08
C PRO A 203 6.99 -14.22 10.71
N ASN A 204 5.88 -13.52 10.93
CA ASN A 204 4.54 -14.01 10.68
C ASN A 204 3.88 -13.33 9.49
N THR A 205 4.23 -12.06 9.25
CA THR A 205 3.52 -11.19 8.31
C THR A 205 4.45 -10.40 7.39
N GLY A 206 5.76 -10.40 7.65
CA GLY A 206 6.72 -9.59 6.92
C GLY A 206 6.96 -10.08 5.51
N TYR A 207 7.54 -9.22 4.66
CA TYR A 207 7.82 -9.54 3.27
C TYR A 207 8.70 -10.80 3.11
N SER A 208 9.71 -10.97 3.98
CA SER A 208 10.59 -12.15 3.92
C SER A 208 9.83 -13.45 4.20
N LYS A 209 8.86 -13.43 5.13
CA LYS A 209 7.96 -14.55 5.40
C LYS A 209 7.05 -14.85 4.21
N LEU A 210 6.45 -13.84 3.59
CA LEU A 210 5.54 -14.03 2.45
C LEU A 210 6.27 -14.58 1.22
N LEU A 211 7.52 -14.14 1.00
CA LEU A 211 8.40 -14.72 -0.02
C LEU A 211 8.81 -16.16 0.31
N LYS A 212 9.04 -16.48 1.59
CA LYS A 212 9.22 -17.87 2.01
C LYS A 212 7.98 -18.70 1.67
N ASP A 213 6.78 -18.22 2.00
CA ASP A 213 5.54 -18.97 1.73
C ASP A 213 5.37 -19.24 0.23
N SER A 214 5.72 -18.26 -0.62
CA SER A 214 5.78 -18.44 -2.06
C SER A 214 6.69 -19.60 -2.46
N VAL A 215 7.93 -19.62 -1.97
CA VAL A 215 8.90 -20.67 -2.29
C VAL A 215 8.49 -22.04 -1.70
N ASP A 216 7.85 -22.05 -0.54
CA ASP A 216 7.39 -23.27 0.12
C ASP A 216 6.23 -23.93 -0.65
N VAL A 217 5.31 -23.14 -1.23
CA VAL A 217 4.21 -23.66 -2.06
C VAL A 217 4.63 -23.94 -3.50
N ALA A 218 5.76 -23.38 -3.96
CA ALA A 218 6.29 -23.64 -5.28
C ALA A 218 6.51 -25.14 -5.47
N SER A 219 5.80 -25.79 -6.38
CA SER A 219 6.18 -27.13 -6.82
C SER A 219 6.43 -27.08 -8.31
N ILE A 220 7.17 -28.06 -8.83
CA ILE A 220 7.36 -28.25 -10.28
C ILE A 220 6.00 -28.25 -11.03
N ASN A 221 4.89 -28.54 -10.33
CA ASN A 221 3.55 -28.65 -10.88
C ASN A 221 2.59 -27.48 -10.52
N ASP A 222 3.00 -26.50 -9.71
CA ASP A 222 2.10 -25.43 -9.24
C ASP A 222 2.81 -24.05 -9.15
N SER A 223 3.30 -23.58 -10.30
CA SER A 223 3.87 -22.23 -10.43
C SER A 223 2.84 -21.11 -10.32
N THR A 224 1.56 -21.43 -10.50
CA THR A 224 0.47 -20.45 -10.37
C THR A 224 0.23 -20.05 -8.91
N LEU A 225 0.24 -21.01 -7.99
CA LEU A 225 0.09 -20.72 -6.56
C LEU A 225 1.29 -19.96 -6.00
N GLU A 226 2.50 -20.30 -6.45
CA GLU A 226 3.72 -19.56 -6.11
C GLU A 226 3.61 -18.10 -6.58
N ALA A 227 3.28 -17.87 -7.85
CA ALA A 227 3.07 -16.51 -8.36
C ALA A 227 1.99 -15.74 -7.58
N ALA A 228 0.87 -16.39 -7.23
CA ALA A 228 -0.15 -15.78 -6.40
C ALA A 228 0.40 -15.34 -5.02
N LYS A 229 1.20 -16.18 -4.36
CA LYS A 229 1.85 -15.83 -3.08
C LYS A 229 2.87 -14.70 -3.19
N ARG A 230 3.57 -14.55 -4.33
CA ARG A 230 4.37 -13.33 -4.59
C ARG A 230 3.51 -12.08 -4.71
N GLY A 231 2.36 -12.19 -5.38
CA GLY A 231 1.38 -11.11 -5.47
C GLY A 231 0.86 -10.68 -4.09
N GLU A 232 0.57 -11.64 -3.21
CA GLU A 232 0.22 -11.38 -1.80
C GLU A 232 1.31 -10.56 -1.10
N ALA A 233 2.59 -10.95 -1.27
CA ALA A 233 3.73 -10.24 -0.69
C ALA A 233 3.84 -8.79 -1.20
N ALA A 234 3.66 -8.59 -2.51
CA ALA A 234 3.73 -7.27 -3.10
C ALA A 234 2.59 -6.34 -2.68
N ALA A 235 1.39 -6.87 -2.47
CA ALA A 235 0.26 -6.10 -1.95
C ALA A 235 0.51 -5.50 -0.56
N LYS A 236 1.50 -6.01 0.20
CA LYS A 236 1.87 -5.51 1.53
C LYS A 236 2.97 -4.47 1.52
N LEU A 237 3.86 -4.47 0.53
CA LEU A 237 5.09 -3.67 0.50
C LEU A 237 4.86 -2.19 0.81
N LEU A 238 3.99 -1.52 0.04
CA LEU A 238 3.77 -0.09 0.23
C LEU A 238 3.03 0.20 1.55
N SER A 239 2.18 -0.70 2.03
CA SER A 239 1.45 -0.52 3.30
C SER A 239 2.39 -0.41 4.51
N TYR A 240 3.59 -0.99 4.44
CA TYR A 240 4.60 -0.84 5.48
C TYR A 240 5.08 0.60 5.63
N LEU A 241 5.07 1.38 4.55
CA LEU A 241 5.40 2.81 4.57
C LEU A 241 4.34 3.60 5.35
N VAL A 242 3.05 3.28 5.22
CA VAL A 242 2.00 3.93 6.01
C VAL A 242 2.11 3.58 7.49
N GLN A 243 2.28 2.30 7.83
CA GLN A 243 2.41 1.85 9.22
C GLN A 243 3.66 2.41 9.90
N ALA A 244 4.76 2.52 9.17
CA ALA A 244 5.99 3.11 9.69
C ALA A 244 5.84 4.61 9.96
N ALA A 245 5.07 5.34 9.14
CA ALA A 245 4.83 6.78 9.33
C ALA A 245 4.10 7.06 10.65
N THR A 246 3.07 6.27 10.98
CA THR A 246 2.38 6.33 12.28
C THR A 246 3.36 6.15 13.43
N THR A 247 4.22 5.14 13.35
CA THR A 247 5.22 4.85 14.39
C THR A 247 6.25 5.97 14.53
N ALA A 248 6.64 6.58 13.41
CA ALA A 248 7.57 7.69 13.36
C ALA A 248 6.96 9.04 13.79
N GLY A 249 5.65 9.10 14.04
CA GLY A 249 4.98 10.28 14.57
C GLY A 249 4.86 11.42 13.55
N PHE A 250 4.59 11.11 12.27
CA PHE A 250 4.25 12.12 11.27
C PHE A 250 3.05 11.70 10.40
N SER A 251 2.44 12.67 9.71
CA SER A 251 1.24 12.42 8.90
C SER A 251 1.52 11.46 7.74
N GLN A 252 0.69 10.44 7.62
CA GLN A 252 0.71 9.47 6.51
C GLN A 252 0.51 10.12 5.14
N ASP A 253 -0.11 11.30 5.05
CA ASP A 253 -0.27 12.01 3.77
C ASP A 253 1.09 12.40 3.17
N ARG A 254 2.11 12.60 4.02
CA ARG A 254 3.47 12.88 3.55
C ARG A 254 4.05 11.73 2.74
N ILE A 255 3.59 10.49 2.96
CA ILE A 255 4.01 9.34 2.16
C ILE A 255 3.44 9.44 0.74
N LEU A 256 2.14 9.74 0.61
CA LEU A 256 1.50 9.91 -0.70
C LEU A 256 2.11 11.09 -1.49
N GLU A 257 2.37 12.20 -0.81
CA GLU A 257 3.04 13.34 -1.43
C GLU A 257 4.48 13.00 -1.86
N ALA A 258 5.24 12.28 -1.03
CA ALA A 258 6.59 11.85 -1.38
C ALA A 258 6.60 10.85 -2.54
N PHE A 259 5.55 10.02 -2.71
CA PHE A 259 5.36 9.20 -3.91
C PHE A 259 5.14 10.05 -5.17
N ASN A 260 4.43 11.17 -5.07
CA ASN A 260 4.29 12.09 -6.20
C ASN A 260 5.63 12.77 -6.53
N ALA A 261 6.44 13.16 -5.52
CA ALA A 261 7.79 13.68 -5.74
C ALA A 261 8.70 12.63 -6.43
N MET A 262 8.67 11.39 -5.95
CA MET A 262 9.36 10.27 -6.59
C MET A 262 8.88 10.08 -8.04
N GLY A 263 7.56 10.11 -8.26
CA GLY A 263 6.95 9.95 -9.59
C GLY A 263 7.37 11.04 -10.57
N ALA A 264 7.59 12.28 -10.11
CA ALA A 264 8.07 13.38 -10.93
C ALA A 264 9.47 13.14 -11.52
N ILE A 265 10.24 12.23 -10.92
CA ILE A 265 11.56 11.80 -11.40
C ILE A 265 11.44 10.46 -12.13
N ALA A 266 10.83 9.46 -11.49
CA ALA A 266 10.80 8.10 -12.00
C ALA A 266 9.99 7.96 -13.30
N VAL A 267 8.84 8.64 -13.42
CA VAL A 267 7.97 8.51 -14.62
C VAL A 267 8.66 9.02 -15.89
N PRO A 268 9.29 10.22 -15.91
CA PRO A 268 10.08 10.66 -17.05
C PRO A 268 11.25 9.74 -17.39
N LEU A 269 11.94 9.19 -16.39
CA LEU A 269 13.05 8.26 -16.59
C LEU A 269 12.58 6.95 -17.23
N ILE A 270 11.49 6.37 -16.74
CA ILE A 270 10.85 5.16 -17.33
C ILE A 270 10.46 5.44 -18.77
N THR A 271 9.78 6.56 -19.04
CA THR A 271 9.33 6.93 -20.38
C THR A 271 10.51 7.05 -21.36
N SER A 272 11.59 7.71 -20.92
CA SER A 272 12.80 7.90 -21.73
C SER A 272 13.55 6.60 -21.97
N ALA A 273 13.64 5.75 -20.94
CA ALA A 273 14.25 4.43 -21.04
C ALA A 273 13.48 3.52 -22.00
N GLN A 274 12.15 3.57 -21.97
CA GLN A 274 11.31 2.79 -22.89
C GLN A 274 11.49 3.26 -24.33
N ALA A 275 11.45 4.58 -24.56
CA ALA A 275 11.64 5.15 -25.89
C ALA A 275 13.02 4.84 -26.48
N SER A 276 14.04 4.69 -25.63
CA SER A 276 15.41 4.34 -26.02
C SER A 276 15.64 2.83 -26.13
N GLY A 277 14.66 2.00 -25.79
CA GLY A 277 14.79 0.53 -25.79
C GLY A 277 15.60 -0.04 -24.63
N ASN A 278 15.91 0.76 -23.60
CA ASN A 278 16.62 0.32 -22.39
C ASN A 278 15.70 -0.44 -21.43
N ILE A 279 14.39 -0.22 -21.53
CA ILE A 279 13.37 -1.06 -20.90
C ILE A 279 12.32 -1.50 -21.93
N SER A 280 11.87 -2.74 -21.80
CA SER A 280 10.80 -3.28 -22.65
C SER A 280 9.46 -2.63 -22.31
N ALA A 281 8.51 -2.70 -23.26
CA ALA A 281 7.13 -2.25 -23.02
C ALA A 281 6.45 -3.06 -21.89
N ALA A 282 6.68 -4.37 -21.85
CA ALA A 282 6.17 -5.25 -20.80
C ALA A 282 6.71 -4.86 -19.42
N THR A 283 8.02 -4.59 -19.30
CA THR A 283 8.66 -4.11 -18.07
C THR A 283 8.08 -2.76 -17.64
N ALA A 284 8.01 -1.78 -18.56
CA ALA A 284 7.44 -0.46 -18.26
C ALA A 284 5.97 -0.55 -17.79
N LYS A 285 5.17 -1.41 -18.44
CA LYS A 285 3.78 -1.63 -18.06
C LYS A 285 3.67 -2.32 -16.70
N SER A 286 4.48 -3.35 -16.44
CA SER A 286 4.52 -4.06 -15.15
C SER A 286 4.81 -3.12 -13.99
N ILE A 287 5.74 -2.17 -14.19
CA ILE A 287 6.06 -1.13 -13.20
C ILE A 287 4.85 -0.21 -12.97
N ASN A 288 4.25 0.29 -14.04
CA ASN A 288 3.08 1.18 -13.94
C ASN A 288 1.93 0.49 -13.18
N SER A 289 1.64 -0.76 -13.50
CA SER A 289 0.61 -1.56 -12.84
C SER A 289 0.95 -1.82 -11.38
N SER A 290 2.15 -2.34 -11.09
CA SER A 290 2.57 -2.70 -9.72
C SER A 290 2.62 -1.49 -8.80
N VAL A 291 3.21 -0.38 -9.27
CA VAL A 291 3.32 0.86 -8.49
C VAL A 291 1.97 1.57 -8.43
N GLY A 292 1.25 1.68 -9.54
CA GLY A 292 -0.05 2.35 -9.61
C GLY A 292 -1.12 1.66 -8.76
N GLY A 293 -1.27 0.33 -8.92
CA GLY A 293 -2.12 -0.49 -8.05
C GLY A 293 -1.65 -0.44 -6.60
N GLY A 294 -0.32 -0.41 -6.38
CA GLY A 294 0.28 -0.31 -5.05
C GLY A 294 -0.11 0.98 -4.35
N ILE A 295 -0.07 2.10 -5.07
CA ILE A 295 -0.45 3.43 -4.58
C ILE A 295 -1.96 3.49 -4.31
N GLN A 296 -2.81 2.88 -5.13
CA GLN A 296 -4.25 2.80 -4.85
C GLN A 296 -4.50 2.04 -3.54
N LYS A 297 -3.86 0.88 -3.36
CA LYS A 297 -3.96 0.13 -2.12
C LYS A 297 -3.37 0.91 -0.93
N LEU A 298 -2.27 1.62 -1.11
CA LEU A 298 -1.68 2.50 -0.10
C LEU A 298 -2.66 3.59 0.36
N LYS A 299 -3.37 4.22 -0.58
CA LYS A 299 -4.42 5.21 -0.29
C LYS A 299 -5.56 4.57 0.51
N ALA A 300 -5.97 3.35 0.14
CA ALA A 300 -6.99 2.60 0.86
C ALA A 300 -6.56 2.30 2.30
N ASP A 301 -5.34 1.78 2.49
CA ASP A 301 -4.80 1.45 3.82
C ASP A 301 -4.68 2.72 4.70
N ASN A 302 -4.18 3.83 4.15
CA ASN A 302 -4.13 5.15 4.82
C ASN A 302 -5.55 5.63 5.21
N ALA A 303 -6.52 5.54 4.29
CA ALA A 303 -7.89 5.93 4.57
C ALA A 303 -8.54 5.07 5.67
N ILE A 304 -8.35 3.75 5.63
CA ILE A 304 -8.83 2.80 6.64
C ILE A 304 -8.27 3.15 8.02
N GLU A 305 -6.96 3.37 8.12
CA GLU A 305 -6.32 3.69 9.41
C GLU A 305 -6.84 5.03 9.96
N LYS A 306 -6.91 6.07 9.11
CA LYS A 306 -7.44 7.38 9.51
C LYS A 306 -8.90 7.35 9.93
N TYR A 307 -9.75 6.63 9.20
CA TYR A 307 -11.14 6.47 9.58
C TYR A 307 -11.28 5.69 10.89
N THR A 308 -10.48 4.64 11.10
CA THR A 308 -10.47 3.89 12.37
C THR A 308 -10.12 4.80 13.55
N GLN A 309 -9.05 5.60 13.42
CA GLN A 309 -8.64 6.55 14.45
C GLN A 309 -9.70 7.65 14.68
N ALA A 310 -10.29 8.18 13.61
CA ALA A 310 -11.32 9.22 13.68
C ALA A 310 -12.62 8.72 14.32
N LEU A 311 -13.07 7.52 13.95
CA LEU A 311 -14.23 6.85 14.56
C LEU A 311 -14.02 6.70 16.07
N ALA A 312 -12.84 6.22 16.49
CA ALA A 312 -12.50 6.09 17.90
C ALA A 312 -12.45 7.45 18.63
N ALA A 313 -11.87 8.48 18.01
CA ALA A 313 -11.79 9.82 18.59
C ALA A 313 -13.16 10.49 18.81
N LEU A 314 -14.17 10.13 18.00
CA LEU A 314 -15.55 10.58 18.16
C LEU A 314 -16.42 9.62 19.00
N GLY A 315 -15.83 8.58 19.59
CA GLY A 315 -16.51 7.68 20.52
C GLY A 315 -17.31 6.55 19.87
N ALA A 316 -17.04 6.20 18.61
CA ALA A 316 -17.64 5.01 17.99
C ALA A 316 -17.25 3.74 18.74
N THR A 317 -18.23 2.88 19.02
CA THR A 317 -18.03 1.61 19.74
C THR A 317 -18.92 0.49 19.18
N GLY A 318 -18.71 -0.74 19.65
CA GLY A 318 -19.61 -1.87 19.38
C GLY A 318 -19.81 -2.19 17.90
N ASP A 319 -21.07 -2.23 17.48
CA ASP A 319 -21.48 -2.63 16.14
C ASP A 319 -20.99 -1.67 15.05
N ASP A 320 -20.83 -0.38 15.35
CA ASP A 320 -20.36 0.62 14.39
C ASP A 320 -18.89 0.34 14.00
N LEU A 321 -18.03 0.13 15.00
CA LEU A 321 -16.63 -0.21 14.76
C LEU A 321 -16.50 -1.58 14.08
N THR A 322 -17.29 -2.57 14.51
CA THR A 322 -17.30 -3.91 13.92
C THR A 322 -17.68 -3.89 12.45
N THR A 323 -18.71 -3.12 12.08
CA THR A 323 -19.16 -2.98 10.70
C THR A 323 -18.08 -2.32 9.85
N PHE A 324 -17.47 -1.22 10.33
CA PHE A 324 -16.39 -0.55 9.62
C PHE A 324 -15.16 -1.46 9.43
N THR A 325 -14.67 -2.09 10.50
CA THR A 325 -13.50 -2.97 10.45
C THR A 325 -13.74 -4.19 9.55
N THR A 326 -14.95 -4.74 9.54
CA THR A 326 -15.30 -5.85 8.62
C THR A 326 -15.25 -5.40 7.16
N ALA A 327 -15.83 -4.24 6.84
CA ALA A 327 -15.77 -3.67 5.50
C ALA A 327 -14.32 -3.36 5.08
N ALA A 328 -13.52 -2.77 5.97
CA ALA A 328 -12.12 -2.46 5.74
C ALA A 328 -11.28 -3.73 5.47
N ASN A 329 -11.43 -4.77 6.30
CA ASN A 329 -10.75 -6.05 6.11
C ASN A 329 -11.13 -6.70 4.77
N THR A 330 -12.40 -6.60 4.37
CA THR A 330 -12.89 -7.12 3.08
C THR A 330 -12.26 -6.36 1.92
N LEU A 331 -12.16 -5.03 2.00
CA LEU A 331 -11.49 -4.21 0.99
C LEU A 331 -10.01 -4.59 0.86
N THR A 332 -9.27 -4.61 1.97
CA THR A 332 -7.84 -4.95 1.96
C THR A 332 -7.61 -6.37 1.41
N ALA A 333 -8.44 -7.35 1.80
CA ALA A 333 -8.34 -8.72 1.29
C ALA A 333 -8.62 -8.80 -0.22
N ALA A 334 -9.65 -8.11 -0.71
CA ALA A 334 -9.98 -8.08 -2.13
C ALA A 334 -8.89 -7.39 -2.97
N MET A 335 -8.31 -6.30 -2.46
CA MET A 335 -7.16 -5.65 -3.11
C MET A 335 -5.94 -6.58 -3.13
N THR A 336 -5.65 -7.30 -2.03
CA THR A 336 -4.58 -8.31 -2.02
C THR A 336 -4.83 -9.40 -3.06
N ALA A 337 -6.04 -9.96 -3.15
CA ALA A 337 -6.39 -10.95 -4.17
C ALA A 337 -6.21 -10.42 -5.61
N ALA A 338 -6.45 -9.12 -5.85
CA ALA A 338 -6.20 -8.52 -7.16
C ALA A 338 -4.71 -8.55 -7.55
N PHE A 339 -3.80 -8.39 -6.59
CA PHE A 339 -2.36 -8.55 -6.81
C PHE A 339 -1.96 -10.01 -6.98
N GLU A 340 -2.57 -10.93 -6.24
CA GLU A 340 -2.35 -12.37 -6.42
C GLU A 340 -2.68 -12.80 -7.86
N GLU A 341 -3.79 -12.31 -8.42
CA GLU A 341 -4.16 -12.57 -9.81
C GLU A 341 -3.23 -11.88 -10.81
N PHE A 342 -2.82 -10.63 -10.53
CA PHE A 342 -1.89 -9.89 -11.39
C PHE A 342 -0.56 -10.64 -11.55
N ASP A 343 -0.01 -11.17 -10.46
CA ASP A 343 1.32 -11.79 -10.47
C ASP A 343 1.42 -13.09 -11.23
N LYS A 344 0.30 -13.77 -11.48
CA LYS A 344 0.25 -15.00 -12.27
C LYS A 344 0.73 -14.80 -13.70
N VAL A 345 0.76 -13.56 -14.19
CA VAL A 345 1.28 -13.25 -15.52
C VAL A 345 2.80 -13.40 -15.60
N PHE A 346 3.53 -13.20 -14.50
CA PHE A 346 4.99 -13.17 -14.50
C PHE A 346 5.58 -14.58 -14.43
N ASN A 347 5.96 -15.09 -15.59
CA ASN A 347 6.60 -16.39 -15.76
C ASN A 347 7.99 -16.29 -16.42
N GLY A 348 8.48 -15.07 -16.66
CA GLY A 348 9.77 -14.79 -17.29
C GLY A 348 9.73 -14.76 -18.81
N SER A 349 8.57 -14.95 -19.41
CA SER A 349 8.33 -14.90 -20.87
C SER A 349 7.08 -14.11 -21.24
N GLU A 350 6.51 -13.36 -20.30
CA GLU A 350 5.32 -12.56 -20.51
C GLU A 350 5.48 -11.50 -21.60
N THR A 351 4.41 -11.26 -22.34
CA THR A 351 4.35 -10.21 -23.36
C THR A 351 3.68 -8.95 -22.82
N ASP A 352 3.86 -7.82 -23.52
CA ASP A 352 3.15 -6.58 -23.20
C ASP A 352 1.62 -6.76 -23.23
N THR A 353 1.10 -7.62 -24.11
CA THR A 353 -0.36 -7.91 -24.16
C THR A 353 -0.82 -8.66 -22.92
N ASP A 354 -0.03 -9.60 -22.42
CA ASP A 354 -0.37 -10.38 -21.23
C ASP A 354 -0.41 -9.46 -20.00
N VAL A 355 0.62 -8.62 -19.83
CA VAL A 355 0.70 -7.67 -18.70
C VAL A 355 -0.43 -6.64 -18.76
N ASN A 356 -0.79 -6.12 -19.95
CA ASN A 356 -1.93 -5.22 -20.11
C ASN A 356 -3.27 -5.89 -19.74
N THR A 357 -3.44 -7.17 -20.05
CA THR A 357 -4.65 -7.93 -19.70
C THR A 357 -4.74 -8.15 -18.19
N ALA A 358 -3.62 -8.52 -17.56
CA ALA A 358 -3.54 -8.67 -16.11
C ALA A 358 -3.81 -7.33 -15.38
N ASP A 359 -3.26 -6.22 -15.87
CA ASP A 359 -3.50 -4.86 -15.35
C ASP A 359 -4.98 -4.46 -15.38
N SER A 360 -5.65 -4.71 -16.51
CA SER A 360 -7.09 -4.42 -16.65
C SER A 360 -7.93 -5.24 -15.66
N THR A 361 -7.54 -6.50 -15.44
CA THR A 361 -8.19 -7.39 -14.47
C THR A 361 -7.99 -6.89 -13.04
N MET A 362 -6.75 -6.54 -12.68
CA MET A 362 -6.42 -5.98 -11.37
C MET A 362 -7.18 -4.67 -11.10
N THR A 363 -7.19 -3.74 -12.07
CA THR A 363 -7.89 -2.46 -11.97
C THR A 363 -9.40 -2.65 -11.76
N THR A 364 -10.00 -3.59 -12.50
CA THR A 364 -11.43 -3.92 -12.36
C THR A 364 -11.74 -4.51 -10.98
N ALA A 365 -10.89 -5.41 -10.49
CA ALA A 365 -11.03 -6.01 -9.17
C ALA A 365 -10.92 -4.97 -8.05
N ILE A 366 -9.93 -4.07 -8.12
CA ILE A 366 -9.75 -2.96 -7.16
C ILE A 366 -10.98 -2.03 -7.16
N ASN A 367 -11.44 -1.59 -8.33
CA ASN A 367 -12.62 -0.73 -8.45
C ASN A 367 -13.88 -1.40 -7.87
N THR A 368 -14.04 -2.70 -8.10
CA THR A 368 -15.16 -3.50 -7.55
C THR A 368 -15.08 -3.57 -6.02
N ALA A 369 -13.89 -3.81 -5.48
CA ALA A 369 -13.66 -3.86 -4.03
C ALA A 369 -14.00 -2.52 -3.36
N THR A 370 -13.57 -1.41 -3.96
CA THR A 370 -13.89 -0.05 -3.50
C THR A 370 -15.39 0.24 -3.49
N ALA A 371 -16.11 -0.15 -4.55
CA ALA A 371 -17.56 0.00 -4.61
C ALA A 371 -18.28 -0.84 -3.54
N ALA A 372 -17.79 -2.07 -3.29
CA ALA A 372 -18.30 -2.93 -2.24
C ALA A 372 -18.07 -2.34 -0.84
N PHE A 373 -16.90 -1.75 -0.57
CA PHE A 373 -16.61 -1.07 0.70
C PHE A 373 -17.60 0.06 0.99
N SER A 374 -17.89 0.88 -0.01
CA SER A 374 -18.86 1.99 0.12
C SER A 374 -20.25 1.51 0.50
N THR A 375 -20.64 0.31 0.05
CA THR A 375 -21.92 -0.31 0.41
C THR A 375 -21.87 -0.98 1.79
N ALA A 376 -20.76 -1.67 2.10
CA ALA A 376 -20.59 -2.43 3.34
C ALA A 376 -20.50 -1.53 4.59
N THR A 377 -20.15 -0.26 4.44
CA THR A 377 -20.10 0.72 5.53
C THR A 377 -21.46 1.38 5.83
N ALA A 378 -22.52 1.04 5.08
CA ALA A 378 -23.87 1.55 5.33
C ALA A 378 -24.38 1.13 6.72
N ALA A 379 -24.89 2.09 7.50
CA ALA A 379 -25.46 1.80 8.81
C ALA A 379 -26.74 0.95 8.70
N SER A 380 -27.04 0.16 9.71
CA SER A 380 -28.30 -0.61 9.76
C SER A 380 -29.52 0.32 9.93
N ASN A 381 -30.71 -0.16 9.55
CA ASN A 381 -31.94 0.62 9.76
C ASN A 381 -32.19 0.94 11.24
N ALA A 382 -31.94 -0.01 12.13
CA ALA A 382 -32.06 0.19 13.58
C ALA A 382 -31.09 1.27 14.07
N ARG A 383 -29.88 1.28 13.52
CA ARG A 383 -28.87 2.29 13.87
C ARG A 383 -29.28 3.69 13.43
N ILE A 384 -29.82 3.85 12.21
CA ILE A 384 -30.38 5.12 11.74
C ILE A 384 -31.51 5.61 12.64
N VAL A 385 -32.42 4.72 13.05
CA VAL A 385 -33.50 5.07 13.99
C VAL A 385 -32.94 5.55 15.33
N SER A 386 -31.91 4.90 15.86
CA SER A 386 -31.24 5.33 17.11
C SER A 386 -30.59 6.71 16.97
N MET A 387 -29.88 6.95 15.87
CA MET A 387 -29.28 8.26 15.59
C MET A 387 -30.35 9.35 15.51
N ILE A 388 -31.48 9.09 14.83
CA ILE A 388 -32.61 10.03 14.76
C ILE A 388 -33.15 10.32 16.15
N ALA A 389 -33.38 9.30 16.99
CA ALA A 389 -33.85 9.51 18.36
C ALA A 389 -32.91 10.43 19.16
N ASN A 390 -31.60 10.25 19.01
CA ASN A 390 -30.58 11.10 19.65
C ASN A 390 -30.62 12.54 19.13
N ILE A 391 -30.79 12.75 17.81
CA ILE A 391 -30.99 14.08 17.24
C ILE A 391 -32.19 14.76 17.88
N CYS A 392 -33.32 14.05 17.95
CA CYS A 392 -34.58 14.59 18.44
C CYS A 392 -34.52 14.97 19.93
N THR A 393 -33.87 14.14 20.74
CA THR A 393 -33.59 14.46 22.15
C THR A 393 -32.70 15.71 22.24
N ALA A 394 -31.64 15.81 21.43
CA ALA A 394 -30.72 16.95 21.45
C ALA A 394 -31.39 18.28 21.08
N ILE A 395 -32.40 18.28 20.19
CA ILE A 395 -33.16 19.48 19.81
C ILE A 395 -34.47 19.66 20.59
N ASN A 396 -34.75 18.79 21.58
CA ASN A 396 -35.96 18.82 22.41
C ASN A 396 -37.28 18.73 21.59
N VAL A 397 -37.32 17.82 20.60
CA VAL A 397 -38.50 17.54 19.77
C VAL A 397 -38.88 16.05 19.87
N SER A 398 -40.16 15.73 19.76
CA SER A 398 -40.62 14.33 19.77
C SER A 398 -40.08 13.53 18.58
N SER A 399 -39.68 12.27 18.82
CA SER A 399 -39.11 11.41 17.78
C SER A 399 -40.08 11.10 16.63
N SER A 400 -41.39 11.13 16.86
CA SER A 400 -42.42 10.88 15.83
C SER A 400 -42.58 12.01 14.79
N THR A 401 -41.99 13.18 15.02
CA THR A 401 -42.20 14.38 14.19
C THR A 401 -40.92 15.09 13.77
N CYS A 402 -39.76 14.57 14.17
CA CYS A 402 -38.51 15.30 14.17
C CYS A 402 -37.76 15.23 12.82
N VAL A 403 -37.42 14.05 12.31
CA VAL A 403 -36.83 13.89 10.96
C VAL A 403 -37.20 12.51 10.38
N PRO A 404 -37.65 12.39 9.11
CA PRO A 404 -37.96 11.09 8.52
C PRO A 404 -36.69 10.30 8.16
N THR A 405 -36.75 8.98 8.28
CA THR A 405 -35.64 8.06 7.96
C THR A 405 -35.20 8.12 6.49
N SER A 406 -36.10 8.53 5.59
CA SER A 406 -35.81 8.73 4.17
C SER A 406 -34.74 9.79 3.90
N ASN A 407 -34.51 10.72 4.84
CA ASN A 407 -33.52 11.77 4.70
C ASN A 407 -32.08 11.29 4.96
N PHE A 408 -31.92 10.10 5.57
CA PHE A 408 -30.62 9.54 5.94
C PHE A 408 -30.21 8.42 4.97
N LYS A 409 -30.30 8.74 3.68
CA LYS A 409 -29.96 7.86 2.56
C LYS A 409 -28.91 8.50 1.66
N VAL A 410 -28.05 7.68 1.07
CA VAL A 410 -27.14 8.06 -0.01
C VAL A 410 -27.60 7.40 -1.31
N PHE A 411 -27.49 8.11 -2.43
CA PHE A 411 -27.71 7.53 -3.75
C PHE A 411 -26.48 6.75 -4.18
N GLN A 412 -26.69 5.52 -4.63
CA GLN A 412 -25.64 4.68 -5.19
C GLN A 412 -25.54 4.92 -6.70
N SER A 413 -24.34 4.73 -7.25
CA SER A 413 -24.09 4.83 -8.70
C SER A 413 -24.94 3.88 -9.54
N SER A 414 -25.45 2.80 -8.95
CA SER A 414 -26.40 1.85 -9.55
C SER A 414 -27.85 2.35 -9.63
N GLY A 415 -28.13 3.57 -9.15
CA GLY A 415 -29.47 4.14 -9.07
C GLY A 415 -30.28 3.72 -7.82
N GLY A 416 -29.71 2.88 -6.95
CA GLY A 416 -30.30 2.51 -5.67
C GLY A 416 -30.07 3.55 -4.56
N THR A 417 -30.65 3.31 -3.38
CA THR A 417 -30.33 4.08 -2.17
C THR A 417 -29.83 3.14 -1.07
N ALA A 418 -28.82 3.58 -0.33
CA ALA A 418 -28.35 2.93 0.89
C ALA A 418 -28.52 3.86 2.09
N ASN A 419 -28.52 3.31 3.30
CA ASN A 419 -28.42 4.15 4.50
C ASN A 419 -27.13 4.96 4.48
N TRP A 420 -27.12 6.06 5.20
CA TRP A 420 -25.88 6.79 5.48
C TRP A 420 -24.80 5.85 6.02
N PRO A 421 -23.55 6.00 5.57
CA PRO A 421 -22.44 5.22 6.10
C PRO A 421 -22.14 5.61 7.54
N ILE A 422 -21.47 4.72 8.26
CA ILE A 422 -21.06 4.94 9.66
C ILE A 422 -20.23 6.23 9.81
N MET A 423 -19.44 6.57 8.79
CA MET A 423 -18.66 7.82 8.74
C MET A 423 -19.53 9.10 8.74
N MET A 424 -20.82 9.02 8.42
CA MET A 424 -21.77 10.13 8.57
C MET A 424 -22.62 10.01 9.84
N VAL A 425 -22.91 8.78 10.27
CA VAL A 425 -23.71 8.51 11.48
C VAL A 425 -22.98 8.92 12.74
N ILE A 426 -21.69 8.54 12.87
CA ILE A 426 -20.89 8.80 14.07
C ILE A 426 -20.71 10.30 14.35
N PRO A 427 -20.28 11.14 13.39
CA PRO A 427 -20.26 12.60 13.56
C PRO A 427 -21.58 13.18 14.07
N THR A 428 -22.70 12.71 13.52
CA THR A 428 -24.04 13.20 13.83
C THR A 428 -24.45 12.83 15.26
N GLU A 429 -24.16 11.60 15.70
CA GLU A 429 -24.44 11.15 17.06
C GLU A 429 -23.51 11.78 18.10
N TRP A 430 -22.22 11.91 17.78
CA TRP A 430 -21.26 12.63 18.61
C TRP A 430 -21.76 14.06 18.88
N LEU A 431 -22.24 14.74 17.84
CA LEU A 431 -22.79 16.08 17.96
C LEU A 431 -24.09 16.11 18.78
N SER A 432 -24.96 15.11 18.62
CA SER A 432 -26.15 14.95 19.45
C SER A 432 -25.79 14.85 20.94
N THR A 433 -24.75 14.07 21.25
CA THR A 433 -24.23 13.88 22.62
C THR A 433 -23.71 15.20 23.19
N ILE A 434 -22.92 15.95 22.42
CA ILE A 434 -22.44 17.28 22.81
C ILE A 434 -23.61 18.20 23.14
N LYS A 435 -24.60 18.26 22.25
CA LYS A 435 -25.75 19.16 22.40
C LYS A 435 -26.57 18.80 23.64
N THR A 436 -26.82 17.51 23.88
CA THR A 436 -27.53 17.04 25.08
C THR A 436 -26.76 17.34 26.36
N ALA A 437 -25.42 17.30 26.33
CA ALA A 437 -24.57 17.67 27.46
C ALA A 437 -24.47 19.20 27.70
N GLY A 438 -25.18 20.03 26.93
CA GLY A 438 -25.13 21.49 27.04
C GLY A 438 -23.97 22.15 26.30
N GLY A 439 -23.22 21.37 25.51
CA GLY A 439 -22.16 21.84 24.63
C GLY A 439 -22.67 22.52 23.36
N SER A 440 -21.72 22.94 22.54
CA SER A 440 -21.95 23.66 21.29
C SER A 440 -20.90 23.31 20.24
N LEU A 441 -21.30 23.47 18.98
CA LEU A 441 -20.40 23.50 17.83
C LEU A 441 -20.56 24.86 17.15
N SER A 442 -19.46 25.43 16.72
CA SER A 442 -19.43 26.66 15.94
C SER A 442 -18.40 26.51 14.84
N TYR A 443 -18.73 27.00 13.65
CA TYR A 443 -17.88 26.84 12.48
C TYR A 443 -17.80 28.13 11.68
N THR A 444 -16.57 28.58 11.43
CA THR A 444 -16.31 29.66 10.48
C THR A 444 -16.12 29.04 9.09
N ARG A 445 -17.05 29.34 8.17
CA ARG A 445 -17.00 28.83 6.79
C ARG A 445 -15.65 29.11 6.14
N ASP A 446 -15.15 28.14 5.37
CA ASP A 446 -13.99 28.33 4.52
C ASP A 446 -14.27 29.37 3.41
N THR A 447 -13.24 29.99 2.88
CA THR A 447 -13.36 31.08 1.89
C THR A 447 -13.14 30.62 0.45
N VAL A 448 -12.75 29.36 0.23
CA VAL A 448 -12.55 28.81 -1.11
C VAL A 448 -13.84 28.88 -1.92
N SER A 449 -13.74 29.28 -3.18
CA SER A 449 -14.90 29.39 -4.06
C SER A 449 -15.42 28.01 -4.47
N ILE A 450 -16.73 27.89 -4.69
CA ILE A 450 -17.34 26.64 -5.17
C ILE A 450 -16.86 26.41 -6.62
N PRO A 451 -16.20 25.28 -6.93
CA PRO A 451 -15.75 24.97 -8.29
C PRO A 451 -16.95 24.70 -9.21
N THR A 452 -16.84 25.04 -10.49
CA THR A 452 -17.94 24.99 -11.48
C THR A 452 -18.64 23.63 -11.55
N ASP A 453 -17.89 22.53 -11.45
CA ASP A 453 -18.46 21.18 -11.49
C ASP A 453 -19.39 20.93 -10.29
N LEU A 454 -19.00 21.42 -9.11
CA LEU A 454 -19.83 21.35 -7.91
C LEU A 454 -21.00 22.34 -7.98
N GLN A 455 -20.84 23.50 -8.61
CA GLN A 455 -21.96 24.43 -8.81
C GLN A 455 -23.08 23.78 -9.63
N THR A 456 -22.72 22.98 -10.64
CA THR A 456 -23.67 22.22 -11.45
C THR A 456 -24.39 21.17 -10.60
N ALA A 457 -23.65 20.42 -9.78
CA ALA A 457 -24.24 19.40 -8.89
C ALA A 457 -25.13 20.00 -7.80
N LEU A 458 -24.77 21.17 -7.25
CA LEU A 458 -25.55 21.88 -6.24
C LEU A 458 -26.68 22.73 -6.84
N GLY A 459 -26.62 23.02 -8.14
CA GLY A 459 -27.51 23.99 -8.80
C GLY A 459 -27.33 25.43 -8.30
N SER A 460 -26.17 25.77 -7.70
CA SER A 460 -25.90 27.06 -7.07
C SER A 460 -24.42 27.45 -7.13
N SER A 461 -24.14 28.73 -7.31
CA SER A 461 -22.79 29.31 -7.19
C SER A 461 -22.47 29.84 -5.79
N THR A 462 -23.44 29.80 -4.87
CA THR A 462 -23.29 30.23 -3.49
C THR A 462 -23.43 29.06 -2.53
N ARG A 463 -22.73 29.15 -1.38
CA ARG A 463 -22.81 28.16 -0.30
C ARG A 463 -24.23 28.08 0.23
N THR A 464 -24.63 26.87 0.61
CA THR A 464 -25.94 26.61 1.19
C THR A 464 -26.05 27.25 2.57
N ASN A 465 -27.06 28.08 2.79
CA ASN A 465 -27.44 28.51 4.13
C ASN A 465 -28.24 27.39 4.81
N PHE A 466 -27.58 26.58 5.62
CA PHE A 466 -28.25 25.51 6.36
C PHE A 466 -29.08 26.01 7.54
N GLY A 467 -28.75 27.17 8.10
CA GLY A 467 -29.41 27.71 9.29
C GLY A 467 -30.69 28.51 8.98
N THR A 468 -31.00 29.44 9.88
CA THR A 468 -32.18 30.32 9.78
C THR A 468 -32.15 31.15 8.49
N GLY A 469 -33.28 31.21 7.80
CA GLY A 469 -33.41 31.95 6.54
C GLY A 469 -32.91 31.18 5.31
N GLY A 470 -32.58 29.90 5.47
CA GLY A 470 -32.27 28.96 4.39
C GLY A 470 -32.99 27.64 4.60
N GLN A 471 -32.24 26.56 4.85
CA GLN A 471 -32.83 25.22 5.10
C GLN A 471 -33.42 25.05 6.51
N ASN A 472 -33.22 26.01 7.41
CA ASN A 472 -33.74 26.01 8.78
C ASN A 472 -33.37 24.76 9.58
N ILE A 473 -32.19 24.19 9.31
CA ILE A 473 -31.62 23.12 10.13
C ILE A 473 -31.23 23.71 11.49
N PRO A 474 -31.67 23.13 12.61
CA PRO A 474 -31.34 23.65 13.93
C PRO A 474 -29.84 23.56 14.24
N PRO A 475 -29.25 24.56 14.93
CA PRO A 475 -27.93 24.41 15.53
C PRO A 475 -27.92 23.28 16.58
N PRO A 476 -26.85 22.48 16.66
CA PRO A 476 -25.57 22.64 15.97
C PRO A 476 -25.45 21.91 14.60
N TYR A 477 -26.53 21.33 14.07
CA TYR A 477 -26.46 20.51 12.85
C TYR A 477 -26.24 21.35 11.59
N ALA A 478 -26.68 22.60 11.56
CA ALA A 478 -26.39 23.52 10.45
C ALA A 478 -24.88 23.73 10.26
N GLU A 479 -24.14 23.78 11.36
CA GLU A 479 -22.67 23.86 11.38
C GLU A 479 -22.05 22.57 10.86
N LEU A 480 -22.59 21.40 11.24
CA LEU A 480 -22.12 20.10 10.73
C LEU A 480 -22.24 19.99 9.20
N PHE A 481 -23.41 20.35 8.64
CA PHE A 481 -23.60 20.36 7.19
C PHE A 481 -22.74 21.41 6.49
N SER A 482 -22.49 22.55 7.16
CA SER A 482 -21.58 23.57 6.64
C SER A 482 -20.13 23.08 6.52
N ILE A 483 -19.65 22.32 7.51
CA ILE A 483 -18.33 21.69 7.46
C ILE A 483 -18.28 20.67 6.32
N GLN A 484 -19.32 19.82 6.19
CA GLN A 484 -19.39 18.82 5.12
C GLN A 484 -19.37 19.46 3.72
N GLU A 485 -20.11 20.55 3.52
CA GLU A 485 -20.10 21.29 2.24
C GLU A 485 -18.71 21.87 1.93
N ASP A 486 -18.01 22.42 2.93
CA ASP A 486 -16.66 22.97 2.72
C ASP A 486 -15.60 21.88 2.49
N VAL A 487 -15.73 20.70 3.12
CA VAL A 487 -14.90 19.52 2.79
C VAL A 487 -15.15 19.08 1.34
N MET A 488 -16.41 18.98 0.92
CA MET A 488 -16.76 18.62 -0.47
C MET A 488 -16.26 19.67 -1.48
N ILE A 489 -16.32 20.97 -1.17
CA ILE A 489 -15.74 22.03 -2.00
C ILE A 489 -14.24 21.80 -2.18
N ARG A 490 -13.50 21.49 -1.11
CA ARG A 490 -12.06 21.19 -1.19
C ARG A 490 -11.79 19.95 -2.03
N GLU A 491 -12.61 18.91 -1.94
CA GLU A 491 -12.49 17.70 -2.77
C GLU A 491 -12.69 18.01 -4.26
N PHE A 492 -13.73 18.76 -4.63
CA PHE A 492 -13.96 19.12 -6.03
C PHE A 492 -12.90 20.08 -6.59
N VAL A 493 -12.37 21.00 -5.77
CA VAL A 493 -11.21 21.82 -6.17
C VAL A 493 -10.00 20.93 -6.44
N ARG A 494 -9.77 19.93 -5.58
CA ARG A 494 -8.71 18.93 -5.80
C ARG A 494 -8.95 18.15 -7.08
N PHE A 495 -10.14 17.60 -7.34
CA PHE A 495 -10.43 16.83 -8.56
C PHE A 495 -10.20 17.65 -9.84
N ALA A 496 -10.66 18.90 -9.87
CA ALA A 496 -10.42 19.80 -11.02
C ALA A 496 -8.92 20.07 -11.22
N ALA A 497 -8.17 20.28 -10.12
CA ALA A 497 -6.73 20.51 -10.18
C ALA A 497 -5.95 19.24 -10.58
N GLN A 498 -6.35 18.06 -10.10
CA GLN A 498 -5.78 16.77 -10.51
C GLN A 498 -6.01 16.49 -11.99
N ALA A 499 -7.23 16.76 -12.49
CA ALA A 499 -7.54 16.62 -13.91
C ALA A 499 -6.68 17.56 -14.78
N SER A 500 -6.44 18.79 -14.29
CA SER A 500 -5.57 19.76 -14.96
C SER A 500 -4.09 19.37 -14.92
N ALA A 501 -3.63 18.78 -13.80
CA ALA A 501 -2.27 18.29 -13.64
C ALA A 501 -1.96 17.07 -14.52
N GLY A 502 -2.95 16.23 -14.80
CA GLY A 502 -2.77 15.04 -15.64
C GLY A 502 -1.65 14.14 -15.11
N GLN A 503 -0.68 13.83 -15.95
CA GLN A 503 0.48 12.99 -15.61
C GLN A 503 1.66 13.78 -15.00
N ASP A 504 1.54 15.09 -14.78
CA ASP A 504 2.57 15.88 -14.10
C ASP A 504 2.53 15.61 -12.59
N MET A 505 3.39 14.70 -12.14
CA MET A 505 3.46 14.31 -10.74
C MET A 505 3.93 15.43 -9.80
N SER A 506 4.65 16.44 -10.29
CA SER A 506 5.01 17.62 -9.47
C SER A 506 3.78 18.49 -9.20
N ALA A 507 2.96 18.68 -10.22
CA ALA A 507 1.67 19.33 -10.07
C ALA A 507 0.74 18.52 -9.15
N GLN A 508 0.70 17.18 -9.30
CA GLN A 508 -0.08 16.30 -8.40
C GLN A 508 0.37 16.43 -6.93
N ASN A 509 1.68 16.48 -6.64
CA ASN A 509 2.20 16.70 -5.27
C ASN A 509 1.67 18.02 -4.68
N THR A 510 1.75 19.11 -5.45
CA THR A 510 1.27 20.42 -5.02
C THR A 510 -0.23 20.40 -4.71
N VAL A 511 -1.02 19.70 -5.54
CA VAL A 511 -2.47 19.55 -5.36
C VAL A 511 -2.80 18.76 -4.10
N GLU A 512 -2.14 17.63 -3.85
CA GLU A 512 -2.37 16.81 -2.65
C GLU A 512 -2.00 17.59 -1.37
N LYS A 513 -0.88 18.31 -1.38
CA LYS A 513 -0.49 19.16 -0.24
C LYS A 513 -1.53 20.25 0.02
N ALA A 514 -1.97 20.95 -1.01
CA ALA A 514 -2.96 22.01 -0.88
C ALA A 514 -4.31 21.50 -0.33
N PHE A 515 -4.69 20.28 -0.69
CA PHE A 515 -5.86 19.61 -0.14
C PHE A 515 -5.69 19.25 1.34
N SER A 516 -4.56 18.64 1.71
CA SER A 516 -4.24 18.33 3.12
C SER A 516 -4.26 19.59 4.00
N ASP A 517 -3.58 20.66 3.56
CA ASP A 517 -3.54 21.93 4.29
C ASP A 517 -4.95 22.58 4.37
N GLY A 518 -5.76 22.41 3.33
CA GLY A 518 -7.16 22.84 3.30
C GLY A 518 -8.02 22.13 4.35
N LEU A 519 -7.87 20.81 4.51
CA LEU A 519 -8.58 20.05 5.53
C LEU A 519 -8.17 20.46 6.96
N GLN A 520 -6.88 20.74 7.18
CA GLN A 520 -6.40 21.28 8.46
C GLN A 520 -6.99 22.66 8.75
N THR A 521 -7.11 23.51 7.72
CA THR A 521 -7.75 24.83 7.84
C THR A 521 -9.22 24.68 8.25
N ILE A 522 -9.97 23.79 7.60
CA ILE A 522 -11.37 23.51 7.97
C ILE A 522 -11.45 23.02 9.42
N ALA A 523 -10.57 22.10 9.85
CA ALA A 523 -10.53 21.63 11.22
C ALA A 523 -10.22 22.76 12.22
N GLY A 524 -9.28 23.66 11.87
CA GLY A 524 -8.92 24.84 12.66
C GLY A 524 -10.06 25.85 12.83
N ASN A 525 -10.98 25.92 11.86
CA ASN A 525 -12.16 26.78 11.90
C ASN A 525 -13.29 26.23 12.79
N ILE A 526 -13.16 25.01 13.32
CA ILE A 526 -14.12 24.41 14.25
C ILE A 526 -13.83 24.89 15.68
N SER A 527 -14.87 25.31 16.38
CA SER A 527 -14.84 25.73 17.78
C SER A 527 -16.09 25.25 18.52
N GLY A 528 -16.13 25.46 19.84
CA GLY A 528 -17.24 25.05 20.70
C GLY A 528 -16.77 24.24 21.90
N THR A 529 -17.74 23.69 22.64
CA THR A 529 -17.51 22.92 23.86
C THR A 529 -18.29 21.61 23.85
N SER A 530 -17.75 20.56 24.46
CA SER A 530 -18.42 19.26 24.53
C SER A 530 -19.55 19.20 25.58
N ASP A 531 -19.47 20.02 26.63
CA ASP A 531 -20.36 19.99 27.80
C ASP A 531 -20.76 21.39 28.29
N GLY A 532 -20.52 22.42 27.47
CA GLY A 532 -20.71 23.82 27.83
C GLY A 532 -19.44 24.50 28.37
N SER A 533 -18.41 23.75 28.74
CA SER A 533 -17.17 24.27 29.36
C SER A 533 -15.88 23.72 28.75
N THR A 534 -15.83 22.42 28.45
CA THR A 534 -14.65 21.73 27.92
C THR A 534 -14.55 21.98 26.42
N ALA A 535 -13.45 22.57 25.95
CA ALA A 535 -13.27 22.83 24.52
C ALA A 535 -13.19 21.52 23.72
N ILE A 536 -13.79 21.51 22.53
CA ILE A 536 -13.63 20.40 21.58
C ILE A 536 -12.13 20.28 21.23
N THR A 537 -11.58 19.08 21.36
CA THR A 537 -10.14 18.84 21.19
C THR A 537 -9.73 18.90 19.71
N THR A 538 -8.44 19.17 19.44
CA THR A 538 -7.90 19.13 18.07
C THR A 538 -8.16 17.79 17.39
N ALA A 539 -7.94 16.68 18.10
CA ALA A 539 -8.18 15.34 17.58
C ALA A 539 -9.64 15.11 17.17
N GLN A 540 -10.60 15.64 17.93
CA GLN A 540 -12.02 15.55 17.56
C GLN A 540 -12.35 16.40 16.33
N LYS A 541 -11.75 17.59 16.18
CA LYS A 541 -11.95 18.45 15.00
C LYS A 541 -11.40 17.79 13.74
N GLU A 542 -10.20 17.22 13.81
CA GLU A 542 -9.57 16.48 12.71
C GLU A 542 -10.32 15.19 12.39
N ALA A 543 -10.83 14.49 13.40
CA ALA A 543 -11.67 13.32 13.19
C ALA A 543 -12.98 13.67 12.46
N LEU A 544 -13.59 14.81 12.81
CA LEU A 544 -14.82 15.27 12.17
C LEU A 544 -14.62 15.55 10.68
N THR A 545 -13.60 16.33 10.32
CA THR A 545 -13.29 16.62 8.90
C THR A 545 -12.79 15.37 8.17
N GLY A 546 -12.04 14.51 8.85
CA GLY A 546 -11.55 13.25 8.34
C GLY A 546 -12.67 12.32 7.87
N LEU A 547 -13.69 12.10 8.71
CA LEU A 547 -14.82 11.22 8.40
C LEU A 547 -15.77 11.77 7.32
N MET A 548 -15.80 13.09 7.14
CA MET A 548 -16.62 13.73 6.09
C MET A 548 -15.98 13.67 4.70
N LYS A 549 -14.69 13.33 4.61
CA LYS A 549 -14.00 13.13 3.34
C LYS A 549 -14.55 11.90 2.65
N SER A 550 -14.81 11.99 1.34
CA SER A 550 -15.10 10.82 0.53
C SER A 550 -13.94 9.82 0.62
N PRO A 551 -14.21 8.51 0.71
CA PRO A 551 -13.16 7.51 0.69
C PRO A 551 -12.30 7.66 -0.57
N GLN A 552 -11.03 8.03 -0.37
CA GLN A 552 -10.07 8.30 -1.43
C GLN A 552 -9.36 7.00 -1.78
N PHE A 553 -9.92 6.23 -2.71
CA PHE A 553 -9.34 4.97 -3.17
C PHE A 553 -8.71 5.13 -4.55
#